data_AF-A0ABD0P1A6-F1
#
_entry.id   AF-A0ABD0P1A6-F1
#
_cell.length_a   1.000
_cell.length_b   1.000
_cell.length_c   1.000
_cell.angle_alpha   90.00
_cell.angle_beta   90.00
_cell.angle_gamma   90.00
#
_symmetry.space_group_name_H-M   'P 1'
#
loop_
_entity.id
_entity.type
_entity.pdbx_description
1 polymer ?
#
loop_
_entity_poly.entity_id
_entity_poly.type
_entity_poly.pdbx_seq_one_letter_code
_entity_poly.pdbx_strand_id
1 'polypeptide(L)' 'RSGRVQHCRIRSSIEPGHTVYFLTDNLHFPSVYALIQYYRENLLRCQDFNLRLTEFVPRPDQHLQEG' A
#
# COMPACT_ATOMS: atom_id res chain seq x y z
N ARG A 1 -14.29 -2.13 -15.04
CA ARG A 1 -13.62 -2.50 -13.76
C ARG A 1 -14.29 -3.77 -13.24
N SER A 2 -13.58 -4.89 -13.07
CA SER A 2 -14.16 -6.23 -12.82
C SER A 2 -14.76 -6.44 -11.42
N GLY A 3 -14.88 -5.41 -10.57
CA GLY A 3 -15.34 -5.56 -9.18
C GLY A 3 -14.43 -6.40 -8.27
N ARG A 4 -13.35 -6.96 -8.80
CA ARG A 4 -12.41 -7.83 -8.08
C ARG A 4 -11.45 -6.99 -7.23
N VAL A 5 -11.34 -7.36 -5.96
CA VAL A 5 -10.37 -6.79 -5.02
C VAL A 5 -9.02 -7.46 -5.24
N GLN A 6 -7.96 -6.65 -5.33
CA GLN A 6 -6.58 -7.12 -5.42
C GLN A 6 -5.85 -6.84 -4.12
N HIS A 7 -5.17 -7.86 -3.58
CA HIS A 7 -4.42 -7.75 -2.34
C HIS A 7 -2.92 -7.73 -2.63
N CYS A 8 -2.22 -6.75 -2.06
CA CYS A 8 -0.76 -6.68 -2.08
C CYS A 8 -0.23 -6.71 -0.66
N ARG A 9 0.86 -7.44 -0.44
CA ARG A 9 1.55 -7.44 0.85
C ARG A 9 2.55 -6.29 0.89
N ILE A 10 2.32 -5.32 1.78
CA ILE A 10 3.37 -4.38 2.20
C ILE A 10 4.38 -5.16 3.03
N ARG A 11 5.61 -5.24 2.56
CA ARG A 11 6.75 -5.84 3.27
C ARG A 11 7.49 -4.73 4.01
N SER A 12 8.17 -5.12 5.08
CA SER A 12 9.12 -4.27 5.79
C SER A 12 10.44 -5.01 5.99
N SER A 13 11.53 -4.25 6.01
CA SER A 13 12.86 -4.74 6.34
C SER A 13 13.55 -3.75 7.28
N ILE A 14 14.47 -4.25 8.08
CA ILE A 14 15.31 -3.43 8.96
C ILE A 14 16.65 -3.29 8.24
N GLU A 15 16.91 -2.08 7.73
CA GLU A 15 18.23 -1.66 7.28
C GLU A 15 18.98 -1.03 8.47
N PRO A 16 20.32 -0.89 8.44
CA PRO A 16 21.07 -0.40 9.60
C PRO A 16 20.56 0.96 10.10
N GLY A 17 19.76 0.93 11.16
CA GLY A 17 19.18 2.08 11.84
C GLY A 17 17.74 2.47 11.45
N HIS A 18 17.17 1.92 10.37
CA HIS A 18 15.86 2.37 9.86
C HIS A 18 15.00 1.23 9.29
N THR A 19 13.69 1.31 9.54
CA THR A 19 12.71 0.42 8.93
C THR A 19 12.31 0.94 7.56
N VAL A 20 12.46 0.11 6.53
CA VAL A 20 12.00 0.41 5.17
C VAL A 20 10.75 -0.39 4.85
N TYR A 21 9.87 0.18 4.02
CA TYR A 21 8.62 -0.41 3.57
C TYR A 21 8.58 -0.52 2.06
N PHE A 22 8.06 -1.61 1.52
CA PHE A 22 8.06 -1.85 0.07
C PHE A 22 6.96 -2.81 -0.38
N LEU A 23 6.48 -2.62 -1.61
CA LEU A 23 5.61 -3.59 -2.31
C LEU A 23 6.43 -4.48 -3.27
N THR A 24 7.47 -3.93 -3.87
CA THR A 24 8.39 -4.60 -4.81
C THR A 24 9.82 -4.45 -4.30
N ASP A 25 10.70 -5.41 -4.59
CA ASP A 25 12.06 -5.43 -4.02
C ASP A 25 12.96 -4.29 -4.56
N ASN A 26 12.53 -3.60 -5.61
CA ASN A 26 13.29 -2.52 -6.25
C ASN A 26 12.98 -1.13 -5.69
N LEU A 27 11.96 -0.98 -4.83
CA LEU A 27 11.51 0.34 -4.38
C LEU A 27 11.15 0.35 -2.90
N HIS A 28 12.02 1.00 -2.13
CA HIS A 28 11.93 1.13 -0.68
C HIS A 28 11.48 2.54 -0.28
N PHE A 29 10.69 2.61 0.79
CA PHE A 29 10.15 3.86 1.32
C PHE A 29 10.43 3.98 2.83
N PRO A 30 10.65 5.19 3.34
CA PRO A 30 10.91 5.41 4.77
C PRO A 30 9.64 5.28 5.65
N SER A 31 8.45 5.27 5.05
CA SER A 31 7.18 5.07 5.75
C SER A 31 6.11 4.50 4.83
N VAL A 32 5.09 3.88 5.43
CA VAL A 32 3.89 3.44 4.70
C VAL A 32 3.19 4.63 4.02
N TYR A 33 3.19 5.81 4.64
CA TYR A 33 2.62 7.01 4.04
C TYR A 33 3.32 7.38 2.72
N ALA A 34 4.65 7.43 2.70
CA ALA A 34 5.42 7.74 1.50
C ALA A 34 5.18 6.71 0.38
N LEU A 35 5.10 5.43 0.74
CA LEU A 35 4.75 4.33 -0.18
C LEU A 35 3.38 4.55 -0.81
N ILE A 36 2.35 4.83 0.01
CA ILE A 36 0.99 5.04 -0.48
C ILE A 36 0.91 6.27 -1.38
N GLN A 37 1.54 7.39 -1.00
CA GLN A 37 1.58 8.60 -1.82
C GLN A 37 2.21 8.34 -3.19
N TYR A 38 3.35 7.64 -3.25
CA TYR A 38 4.00 7.31 -4.51
C TYR A 38 3.09 6.52 -5.46
N TYR A 39 2.39 5.50 -4.96
CA TYR A 39 1.51 4.65 -5.77
C TYR A 39 0.13 5.28 -6.07
N ARG A 40 -0.18 6.47 -5.53
CA ARG A 40 -1.29 7.30 -6.04
C ARG A 40 -0.97 7.89 -7.41
N GLU A 41 0.29 8.27 -7.61
CA GLU A 41 0.75 8.91 -8.84
C GLU A 41 1.32 7.91 -9.85
N ASN A 42 1.95 6.83 -9.36
CA ASN A 42 2.67 5.83 -10.15
C ASN A 42 1.95 4.47 -10.17
N LEU A 43 2.06 3.75 -11.29
CA LEU A 43 1.47 2.42 -11.44
C LEU A 43 2.18 1.38 -10.55
N LEU A 44 1.42 0.71 -9.69
CA LEU A 44 1.81 -0.55 -9.09
C LEU A 44 1.71 -1.65 -10.13
N ARG A 45 2.85 -2.28 -10.43
CA ARG A 45 2.95 -3.41 -11.36
C ARG A 45 3.08 -4.70 -10.57
N CYS A 46 2.09 -5.58 -10.70
CA CYS A 46 2.12 -6.94 -10.18
C CYS A 46 1.91 -7.91 -11.35
N GLN A 47 2.21 -9.20 -11.12
CA GLN A 47 2.16 -10.24 -12.16
C GLN A 47 0.83 -10.26 -12.93
N ASP A 48 -0.29 -10.00 -12.24
CA ASP A 48 -1.64 -10.09 -12.82
C ASP A 48 -2.33 -8.74 -13.04
N PHE A 49 -1.72 -7.61 -12.66
CA PHE A 49 -2.38 -6.31 -12.77
C PHE A 49 -1.42 -5.13 -12.73
N ASN A 50 -1.88 -4.03 -13.33
CA ASN A 50 -1.24 -2.72 -13.24
C ASN A 50 -2.29 -1.71 -12.79
N LEU A 51 -2.11 -1.07 -11.63
CA LEU A 51 -3.08 -0.11 -11.09
C LEU A 51 -2.43 1.03 -10.32
N ARG A 52 -3.12 2.17 -10.23
CA ARG A 52 -2.80 3.25 -9.30
C ARG A 52 -3.74 3.18 -8.11
N LEU A 53 -3.23 3.51 -6.93
CA LEU A 53 -4.07 3.74 -5.77
C LEU A 53 -4.92 4.99 -6.03
N THR A 54 -6.22 4.90 -5.75
CA THR A 54 -7.18 5.99 -6.03
C THR A 54 -7.69 6.58 -4.71
N GLU A 55 -8.99 6.81 -4.60
CA GLU A 55 -9.62 7.27 -3.37
C GLU A 55 -9.41 6.29 -2.21
N PHE A 56 -9.21 6.87 -1.03
CA PHE A 56 -9.18 6.10 0.21
C PHE A 56 -10.57 5.53 0.47
N VAL A 57 -10.62 4.28 0.93
CA VAL A 57 -11.87 3.69 1.41
C VAL A 57 -12.05 4.13 2.86
N PRO A 58 -13.13 4.87 3.20
CA PRO A 58 -13.39 5.26 4.58
C PRO A 58 -13.62 4.01 5.43
N ARG A 59 -13.22 4.05 6.71
CA ARG A 59 -13.46 2.94 7.64
C ARG A 59 -14.92 2.96 8.07
N PRO A 60 -15.76 1.99 7.66
CA PRO A 60 -17.15 1.94 8.12
C PRO A 60 -17.18 1.61 9.62
N ASP A 61 -18.24 2.07 10.29
CA ASP A 61 -18.60 1.63 11.64
C ASP A 61 -17.51 1.77 12.72
N GLN A 62 -16.70 2.84 12.66
CA GLN A 62 -15.67 3.10 13.67
C GLN A 62 -16.21 3.07 15.11
N HIS A 63 -17.41 3.61 15.31
CA HIS A 63 -18.10 3.67 16.60
C HIS A 63 -18.47 2.28 17.17
N LEU A 64 -18.52 1.22 16.35
CA LEU A 64 -18.80 -0.15 16.81
C LEU A 64 -17.56 -0.89 17.33
N GLN A 65 -16.35 -0.39 17.05
CA GLN A 65 -15.10 -0.99 17.54
C GLN A 65 -14.63 -0.42 18.89
N GLU A 66 -15.31 0.60 19.42
CA GLU A 66 -14.96 1.30 20.67
C GLU A 66 -15.76 0.80 21.89
N GLY A 67 -16.37 -0.40 21.81
CA GLY A 67 -17.17 -1.02 22.87
C GLY A 67 -16.39 -1.91 23.83
#